data_AF-A0A314UD52-F1
#
_entry.id   AF-A0A314UD52-F1
#
_cell.length_a   1.000
_cell.length_b   1.000
_cell.length_c   1.000
_cell.angle_alpha   90.00
_cell.angle_beta   90.00
_cell.angle_gamma   90.00
#
_symmetry.space_group_name_H-M   'P 1'
#
loop_
_entity.id
_entity.type
_entity.pdbx_description
1 polymer ?
#
loop_
_entity_poly.entity_id
_entity_poly.type
_entity_poly.pdbx_seq_one_letter_code
_entity_poly.pdbx_strand_id
1 'polypeptide(L)'
;MRTEESKTASTILYSLLIFLTFIKAEARNYKQVCSSSSCGEINNISYPFRLRGDPSGCGDPDYELSCVNNKTILEIFPGKYYVKNISYEDQILRLVDVNFANANRSCSLPSGSVETTDGFVKDFRFRGVVASLGSRFRFVKCSRNISSLQDAANHTTVAYLLHDINYKFPSYEAVMELLEAGFVVGWSLECRDCSLAGKSCVVKSWDKPLTYICEREYKLTRTQGNLIIAGIVVGGLIALLVIIAILVFFVRKYRTRRNASSSTEKN
;
A
#
# COMPACT_ATOMS: atom_id res chain seq x y z
N MET A 1 -26.51 67.66 14.04
CA MET A 1 -25.12 67.52 14.53
C MET A 1 -24.86 66.19 15.22
N ARG A 2 -25.46 65.87 16.38
CA ARG A 2 -25.18 64.62 17.13
C ARG A 2 -25.44 63.30 16.37
N THR A 3 -26.42 63.28 15.47
CA THR A 3 -26.81 62.11 14.65
C THR A 3 -25.94 61.91 13.40
N GLU A 4 -25.22 62.92 12.94
CA GLU A 4 -24.24 62.78 11.84
C GLU A 4 -22.91 62.23 12.36
N GLU A 5 -22.44 62.73 13.50
CA GLU A 5 -21.21 62.25 14.16
C GLU A 5 -21.29 60.75 14.53
N SER A 6 -22.48 60.28 14.91
CA SER A 6 -22.69 58.85 15.21
C SER A 6 -22.64 57.97 13.96
N LYS A 7 -23.08 58.48 12.80
CA LYS A 7 -23.04 57.72 11.54
C LYS A 7 -21.62 57.66 10.98
N THR A 8 -20.87 58.76 11.07
CA THR A 8 -19.46 58.83 10.64
C THR A 8 -18.56 57.97 11.54
N ALA A 9 -18.78 57.97 12.85
CA ALA A 9 -18.05 57.08 13.76
C ALA A 9 -18.32 55.60 13.46
N SER A 10 -19.57 55.25 13.14
CA SER A 10 -19.95 53.88 12.79
C SER A 10 -19.31 53.42 11.47
N THR A 11 -19.29 54.25 10.43
CA THR A 11 -18.68 53.89 9.14
C THR A 11 -17.17 53.74 9.27
N ILE A 12 -16.50 54.60 10.03
CA ILE A 12 -15.06 54.49 10.32
C ILE A 12 -14.76 53.16 11.02
N LEU A 13 -15.57 52.78 12.01
CA LEU A 13 -15.40 51.50 12.71
C LEU A 13 -15.54 50.29 11.78
N TYR A 14 -16.55 50.29 10.90
CA TYR A 14 -16.71 49.22 9.90
C TYR A 14 -15.56 49.18 8.90
N SER A 15 -15.09 50.33 8.40
CA SER A 15 -13.93 50.40 7.51
C SER A 15 -12.66 49.91 8.19
N LEU A 16 -12.46 50.22 9.48
CA LEU A 16 -11.32 49.75 10.26
C LEU A 16 -11.37 48.23 10.47
N LEU A 17 -12.55 47.67 10.77
CA LEU A 17 -12.75 46.23 10.91
C LEU A 17 -12.49 45.49 9.60
N ILE A 18 -12.98 46.02 8.48
CA ILE A 18 -12.72 45.46 7.15
C ILE A 18 -11.22 45.49 6.84
N PHE A 19 -10.56 46.63 7.05
CA PHE A 19 -9.12 46.78 6.84
C PHE A 19 -8.29 45.80 7.70
N LEU A 20 -8.66 45.62 8.98
CA LEU A 20 -8.04 44.64 9.88
C LEU A 20 -8.24 43.19 9.41
N THR A 21 -9.39 42.87 8.79
CA THR A 21 -9.60 41.54 8.18
C THR A 21 -8.76 41.34 6.92
N PHE A 22 -8.58 42.37 6.10
CA PHE A 22 -7.69 42.32 4.93
C PHE A 22 -6.22 42.12 5.33
N ILE A 23 -5.72 42.85 6.33
CA ILE A 23 -4.34 42.66 6.83
C ILE A 23 -4.13 41.23 7.38
N LYS A 24 -5.12 40.65 8.09
CA LYS A 24 -5.06 39.24 8.51
C LYS A 24 -5.05 38.25 7.34
N ALA A 25 -5.75 38.56 6.25
CA ALA A 25 -5.79 37.72 5.06
C ALA A 25 -4.48 37.78 4.26
N GLU A 26 -3.83 38.94 4.18
CA GLU A 26 -2.50 39.08 3.56
C GLU A 26 -1.38 38.48 4.40
N ALA A 27 -1.44 38.54 5.73
CA ALA A 27 -0.48 37.85 6.60
C ALA A 27 -0.52 36.31 6.44
N ARG A 28 -1.65 35.74 6.02
CA ARG A 28 -1.78 34.31 5.67
C ARG A 28 -1.19 33.95 4.30
N ASN A 29 -0.90 34.93 3.45
CA ASN A 29 -0.23 34.74 2.16
C ASN A 29 1.31 34.86 2.25
N TYR A 30 1.88 34.86 3.46
CA TYR A 30 3.31 34.57 3.59
C TYR A 30 3.52 33.11 3.18
N LYS A 31 4.16 32.89 2.04
CA LYS A 31 4.57 31.57 1.56
C LYS A 31 5.48 30.98 2.63
N GLN A 32 4.90 30.18 3.53
CA GLN A 32 5.61 29.65 4.68
C GLN A 32 6.79 28.83 4.17
N VAL A 33 7.99 29.33 4.45
CA VAL A 33 9.22 28.66 4.05
C VAL A 33 9.40 27.47 4.99
N CYS A 34 9.24 26.27 4.46
CA CYS A 34 9.49 25.04 5.21
C CYS A 34 10.97 24.69 5.08
N SER A 35 11.72 24.89 6.17
CA SER A 35 13.08 24.37 6.31
C SER A 35 13.02 22.86 6.56
N SER A 36 14.08 22.15 6.18
CA SER A 36 14.22 20.75 6.58
C SER A 36 14.47 20.64 8.08
N SER A 37 13.88 19.63 8.69
CA SER A 37 14.05 19.27 10.09
C SER A 37 15.09 18.15 10.23
N SER A 38 15.55 17.88 11.45
CA SER A 38 16.51 16.81 11.74
C SER A 38 16.23 16.14 13.09
N CYS A 39 16.58 14.87 13.22
CA CYS A 39 16.50 14.11 14.47
C CYS A 39 17.45 12.90 14.44
N GLY A 40 18.39 12.85 15.38
CA GLY A 40 19.35 11.75 15.48
C GLY A 40 20.27 11.66 14.26
N GLU A 41 20.31 10.47 13.67
CA GLU A 41 21.09 10.17 12.46
C GLU A 41 20.45 10.76 11.19
N ILE A 42 19.18 11.19 11.25
CA ILE A 42 18.45 11.74 10.11
C ILE A 42 18.57 13.26 10.11
N ASN A 43 19.48 13.77 9.29
CA ASN A 43 19.79 15.21 9.22
C ASN A 43 18.95 16.01 8.22
N ASN A 44 18.17 15.33 7.37
CA ASN A 44 17.36 15.97 6.33
C ASN A 44 15.97 15.34 6.23
N ILE A 45 15.06 15.84 7.06
CA ILE A 45 13.63 15.52 7.03
C ILE A 45 12.93 16.67 6.31
N SER A 46 12.48 16.40 5.09
CA SER A 46 11.82 17.35 4.21
C SER A 46 10.60 16.71 3.58
N TYR A 47 9.80 17.54 2.90
CA TYR A 47 8.59 17.09 2.22
C TYR A 47 8.85 15.82 1.36
N PRO A 48 8.03 14.76 1.49
CA PRO A 48 6.73 14.73 2.20
C PRO A 48 6.82 14.49 3.70
N PHE A 49 7.97 14.04 4.23
CA PHE A 49 8.10 13.76 5.65
C PHE A 49 8.06 15.04 6.50
N ARG A 50 7.55 14.90 7.72
CA ARG A 50 7.59 15.93 8.77
C ARG A 50 7.88 15.30 10.11
N LEU A 51 8.50 16.04 11.02
CA LEU A 51 8.50 15.70 12.43
C LEU A 51 7.20 16.15 13.10
N ARG A 52 6.77 15.37 14.10
CA ARG A 52 5.76 15.83 15.05
C ARG A 52 6.25 17.12 15.72
N GLY A 53 5.47 18.18 15.57
CA GLY A 53 5.83 19.53 16.04
C GLY A 53 6.35 20.46 14.94
N ASP A 54 6.60 19.96 13.72
CA ASP A 54 6.89 20.84 12.58
C ASP A 54 5.71 21.80 12.37
N PRO A 55 6.00 23.05 11.93
CA PRO A 55 4.95 24.05 11.70
C PRO A 55 3.80 23.52 10.83
N SER A 56 2.58 24.00 11.10
CA SER A 56 1.43 23.71 10.25
C SER A 56 1.72 24.13 8.81
N GLY A 57 1.34 23.31 7.83
CA GLY A 57 1.64 23.57 6.42
C GLY A 57 2.99 23.04 5.92
N CYS A 58 3.86 22.51 6.80
CA CYS A 58 5.12 21.87 6.40
C CYS A 58 5.04 20.34 6.46
N GLY A 59 5.46 19.70 5.37
CA GLY A 59 5.34 18.25 5.19
C GLY A 59 3.89 17.76 5.16
N ASP A 60 3.74 16.46 4.97
CA ASP A 60 2.46 15.80 4.82
C ASP A 60 2.08 15.09 6.14
N PRO A 61 0.86 15.31 6.69
CA PRO A 61 0.41 14.65 7.92
C PRO A 61 0.45 13.13 7.86
N ASP A 62 0.27 12.53 6.69
CA ASP A 62 0.36 11.08 6.53
C ASP A 62 1.81 10.60 6.69
N TYR A 63 2.82 11.44 6.44
CA TYR A 63 4.23 11.09 6.56
C TYR A 63 4.86 11.71 7.82
N GLU A 64 4.10 11.78 8.91
CA GLU A 64 4.61 12.22 10.21
C GLU A 64 5.53 11.18 10.86
N LEU A 65 6.71 11.66 11.27
CA LEU A 65 7.72 10.94 12.04
C LEU A 65 7.76 11.52 13.46
N SER A 66 8.07 10.68 14.44
CA SER A 66 8.33 11.14 15.82
C SER A 66 9.83 11.17 16.11
N CYS A 67 10.24 12.07 17.00
CA CYS A 67 11.62 12.16 17.49
C CYS A 67 11.61 11.94 18.99
N VAL A 68 12.12 10.80 19.45
CA VAL A 68 12.18 10.45 20.88
C VAL A 68 13.60 10.05 21.21
N ASN A 69 14.19 10.66 22.25
CA ASN A 69 15.57 10.37 22.69
C ASN A 69 16.59 10.43 21.54
N ASN A 70 16.50 11.46 20.69
CA ASN A 70 17.38 11.64 19.53
C ASN A 70 17.33 10.46 18.52
N LYS A 71 16.19 9.77 18.43
CA LYS A 71 15.91 8.73 17.44
C LYS A 71 14.65 9.07 16.66
N THR A 72 14.77 9.05 15.34
CA THR A 72 13.65 9.20 14.42
C THR A 72 12.86 7.89 14.36
N ILE A 73 11.57 7.94 14.67
CA ILE A 73 10.70 6.78 14.79
C ILE A 73 9.51 6.94 13.83
N LEU A 74 9.29 5.91 13.05
CA LEU A 74 8.10 5.73 12.23
C LEU A 74 7.18 4.69 12.88
N GLU A 75 5.91 5.05 13.05
CA GLU A 75 4.87 4.13 13.54
C GLU A 75 4.01 3.68 12.35
N ILE A 76 4.04 2.38 12.07
CA ILE A 76 3.22 1.71 11.06
C ILE A 76 2.49 0.58 11.77
N PHE A 77 1.18 0.72 11.99
CA PHE A 77 0.44 -0.19 12.85
C PHE A 77 0.53 -1.65 12.36
N PRO A 78 0.95 -2.61 13.22
CA PRO A 78 1.12 -2.52 14.68
C PRO A 78 2.56 -2.25 15.20
N GLY A 79 3.53 -1.93 14.35
CA GLY A 79 4.95 -1.83 14.71
C GLY A 79 5.49 -0.41 14.90
N LYS A 80 6.62 -0.34 15.60
CA LYS A 80 7.47 0.85 15.74
C LYS A 80 8.84 0.57 15.15
N TYR A 81 9.34 1.50 14.34
CA TYR A 81 10.58 1.32 13.60
C TYR A 81 11.46 2.56 13.74
N TYR A 82 12.75 2.37 13.98
CA TYR A 82 13.72 3.44 13.81
C TYR A 82 13.98 3.66 12.32
N VAL A 83 13.96 4.93 11.91
CA VAL A 83 14.36 5.34 10.58
C VAL A 83 15.87 5.46 10.54
N LYS A 84 16.51 4.63 9.72
CA LYS A 84 17.97 4.64 9.50
C LYS A 84 18.39 5.49 8.31
N ASN A 85 17.53 5.59 7.30
CA ASN A 85 17.79 6.43 6.14
C ASN A 85 16.48 6.81 5.43
N ILE A 86 16.46 8.01 4.85
CA ILE A 86 15.43 8.48 3.93
C ILE A 86 16.14 8.79 2.61
N SER A 87 15.86 8.02 1.55
CA SER A 87 16.30 8.33 0.20
C SER A 87 15.16 8.98 -0.57
N TYR A 88 15.33 10.26 -0.91
CA TYR A 88 14.37 11.01 -1.73
C TYR A 88 14.50 10.69 -3.21
N GLU A 89 15.71 10.37 -3.67
CA GLU A 89 15.98 10.01 -5.06
C GLU A 89 15.36 8.65 -5.39
N ASP A 90 15.53 7.66 -4.50
CA ASP A 90 15.01 6.31 -4.67
C ASP A 90 13.58 6.14 -4.13
N GLN A 91 13.07 7.15 -3.41
CA GLN A 91 11.79 7.11 -2.72
C GLN A 91 11.64 5.90 -1.77
N ILE A 92 12.69 5.60 -1.01
CA ILE A 92 12.69 4.52 -0.01
C ILE A 92 13.05 5.02 1.39
N LEU A 93 12.57 4.30 2.39
CA LEU A 93 12.97 4.41 3.78
C LEU A 93 13.69 3.13 4.19
N ARG A 94 14.83 3.25 4.86
CA ARG A 94 15.44 2.13 5.58
C ARG A 94 14.97 2.13 7.02
N LEU A 95 14.36 1.03 7.44
CA LEU A 95 13.72 0.86 8.74
C LEU A 95 14.34 -0.32 9.49
N VAL A 96 14.43 -0.19 10.82
CA VAL A 96 14.81 -1.28 11.73
C VAL A 96 13.78 -1.34 12.84
N ASP A 97 13.29 -2.54 13.16
CA ASP A 97 12.37 -2.71 14.30
C ASP A 97 13.09 -2.26 15.59
N VAL A 98 12.39 -1.48 16.42
CA VAL A 98 12.98 -0.93 17.65
C VAL A 98 13.54 -2.00 18.59
N ASN A 99 13.01 -3.23 18.52
CA ASN A 99 13.43 -4.37 19.33
C ASN A 99 14.69 -5.08 18.81
N PHE A 100 15.14 -4.77 17.59
CA PHE A 100 16.35 -5.35 16.98
C PHE A 100 17.47 -4.34 16.74
N ALA A 101 17.19 -3.04 16.90
CA ALA A 101 18.12 -1.97 16.54
C ALA A 101 19.34 -1.81 17.47
N ASN A 102 19.37 -2.52 18.58
CA ASN A 102 20.54 -2.62 19.44
C ASN A 102 20.80 -4.13 19.63
N ALA A 103 21.80 -4.70 18.95
CA ALA A 103 22.16 -6.11 19.05
C ALA A 103 22.77 -6.53 20.41
N ASN A 104 22.26 -6.01 21.53
CA ASN A 104 22.27 -6.79 22.75
C ASN A 104 21.45 -8.04 22.45
N ARG A 105 22.14 -9.17 22.27
CA ARG A 105 21.69 -10.52 21.84
C ARG A 105 20.49 -11.13 22.59
N SER A 106 19.72 -10.32 23.31
CA SER A 106 18.43 -10.64 23.90
C SER A 106 17.46 -11.19 22.86
N CYS A 107 16.76 -12.26 23.24
CA CYS A 107 15.69 -12.88 22.46
C CYS A 107 14.43 -12.00 22.45
N SER A 108 14.52 -10.81 21.86
CA SER A 108 13.41 -9.86 21.77
C SER A 108 12.45 -10.27 20.65
N LEU A 109 11.15 -10.03 20.86
CA LEU A 109 10.12 -10.24 19.85
C LEU A 109 9.96 -8.97 19.01
N PRO A 110 9.60 -9.07 17.72
CA PRO A 110 9.34 -7.88 16.91
C PRO A 110 8.21 -7.03 17.47
N SER A 111 8.30 -5.71 17.30
CA SER A 111 7.23 -4.78 17.68
C SER A 111 5.97 -5.02 16.86
N GLY A 112 6.10 -5.44 15.61
CA GLY A 112 4.97 -5.68 14.72
C GLY A 112 5.40 -6.14 13.34
N SER A 113 4.41 -6.45 12.51
CA SER A 113 4.63 -6.85 11.12
C SER A 113 4.16 -5.76 10.17
N VAL A 114 5.08 -5.30 9.31
CA VAL A 114 4.81 -4.30 8.27
C VAL A 114 4.04 -4.89 7.08
N GLU A 115 4.15 -6.20 6.84
CA GLU A 115 3.62 -6.84 5.64
C GLU A 115 2.37 -7.69 5.91
N THR A 116 1.47 -7.76 4.94
CA THR A 116 0.39 -8.75 4.87
C THR A 116 0.97 -10.16 4.70
N THR A 117 0.13 -11.18 4.88
CA THR A 117 0.49 -12.58 4.60
C THR A 117 0.96 -12.78 3.16
N ASP A 118 0.46 -11.96 2.24
CA ASP A 118 0.77 -11.99 0.82
C ASP A 118 2.04 -11.19 0.48
N GLY A 119 2.69 -10.59 1.49
CA GLY A 119 3.98 -9.93 1.35
C GLY A 119 3.93 -8.46 0.95
N PHE A 120 2.76 -7.84 1.00
CA PHE A 120 2.60 -6.41 0.70
C PHE A 120 2.67 -5.58 1.97
N VAL A 121 3.27 -4.39 1.92
CA VAL A 121 3.21 -3.45 3.04
C VAL A 121 1.75 -3.12 3.37
N LYS A 122 1.36 -3.34 4.63
CA LYS A 122 -0.02 -3.15 5.12
C LYS A 122 -0.48 -1.72 4.95
N ASP A 123 0.43 -0.79 5.19
CA ASP A 123 0.15 0.63 5.21
C ASP A 123 0.13 1.21 3.79
N PHE A 124 -0.99 1.83 3.43
CA PHE A 124 -1.20 2.38 2.09
C PHE A 124 -0.23 3.52 1.76
N ARG A 125 0.33 4.20 2.76
CA ARG A 125 1.32 5.27 2.61
C ARG A 125 2.66 4.77 2.06
N PHE A 126 2.97 3.49 2.31
CA PHE A 126 4.25 2.87 1.99
C PHE A 126 4.11 1.76 0.93
N ARG A 127 3.15 1.95 0.01
CA ARG A 127 2.91 1.08 -1.17
C ARG A 127 3.70 1.51 -2.41
N GLY A 128 4.68 2.42 -2.26
CA GLY A 128 5.61 2.74 -3.34
C GLY A 128 6.42 1.49 -3.73
N VAL A 129 7.25 1.60 -4.77
CA VAL A 129 8.08 0.46 -5.16
C VAL A 129 9.02 0.08 -4.03
N VAL A 130 8.78 -1.08 -3.45
CA VAL A 130 9.78 -1.78 -2.67
C VAL A 130 10.59 -2.54 -3.70
N ALA A 131 11.87 -2.20 -3.89
CA ALA A 131 12.80 -3.14 -4.53
C ALA A 131 12.58 -4.47 -3.80
N SER A 132 12.28 -5.54 -4.51
CA SER A 132 11.93 -6.85 -3.94
C SER A 132 12.95 -7.25 -2.87
N LEU A 133 12.68 -6.95 -1.61
CA LEU A 133 13.67 -6.99 -0.54
C LEU A 133 13.04 -7.69 0.65
N GLY A 134 12.95 -9.00 0.55
CA GLY A 134 13.05 -9.77 1.77
C GLY A 134 12.47 -11.16 1.68
N SER A 135 13.36 -12.12 1.93
CA SER A 135 12.96 -13.24 2.75
C SER A 135 12.42 -12.73 4.08
N ARG A 136 11.60 -13.56 4.73
CA ARG A 136 10.88 -13.18 5.94
C ARG A 136 11.24 -14.10 7.07
N PHE A 137 11.52 -13.53 8.24
CA PHE A 137 11.54 -14.29 9.48
C PHE A 137 10.12 -14.32 10.06
N ARG A 138 9.68 -15.50 10.51
CA ARG A 138 8.40 -15.68 11.21
C ARG A 138 8.66 -15.93 12.68
N PHE A 139 8.19 -15.02 13.52
CA PHE A 139 8.20 -15.17 14.96
C PHE A 139 6.87 -15.77 15.40
N VAL A 140 6.92 -16.99 15.95
CA VAL A 140 5.73 -17.71 16.41
C VAL A 140 5.64 -17.66 17.93
N LYS A 141 4.45 -17.39 18.47
CA LYS A 141 4.21 -17.38 19.91
C LYS A 141 3.95 -18.81 20.42
N CYS A 142 4.95 -19.42 21.06
CA CYS A 142 4.88 -20.79 21.58
C CYS A 142 4.15 -20.94 22.93
N SER A 143 3.34 -19.96 23.35
CA SER A 143 2.59 -20.05 24.62
C SER A 143 1.50 -21.13 24.62
N ARG A 144 1.25 -21.76 23.47
CA ARG A 144 0.34 -22.90 23.27
C ARG A 144 1.03 -23.91 22.35
N ASN A 145 0.63 -25.16 22.45
CA ASN A 145 1.16 -26.21 21.57
C ASN A 145 0.76 -25.93 20.11
N ILE A 146 1.71 -26.10 19.19
CA ILE A 146 1.53 -25.83 17.77
C ILE A 146 1.49 -27.17 17.05
N SER A 147 0.29 -27.62 16.69
CA SER A 147 0.05 -28.87 15.97
C SER A 147 0.27 -28.75 14.46
N SER A 148 0.07 -27.56 13.89
CA SER A 148 0.24 -27.31 12.46
C SER A 148 0.72 -25.88 12.16
N LEU A 149 1.26 -25.67 10.96
CA LEU A 149 1.63 -24.33 10.47
C LEU A 149 0.42 -23.40 10.31
N GLN A 150 -0.77 -23.93 10.08
CA GLN A 150 -2.02 -23.17 10.10
C GLN A 150 -2.40 -22.72 11.51
N ASP A 151 -2.15 -23.53 12.54
CA ASP A 151 -2.36 -23.12 13.95
C ASP A 151 -1.33 -22.07 14.38
N ALA A 152 -0.12 -22.10 13.79
CA ALA A 152 0.90 -21.07 13.90
C ALA A 152 0.57 -19.78 13.10
N ALA A 153 -0.61 -19.67 12.47
CA ALA A 153 -0.99 -18.49 11.69
C ALA A 153 -0.97 -17.18 12.49
N ASN A 154 -0.98 -17.24 13.83
CA ASN A 154 -0.73 -16.08 14.68
C ASN A 154 0.78 -15.81 14.88
N HIS A 155 1.49 -15.60 13.77
CA HIS A 155 2.91 -15.26 13.75
C HIS A 155 3.12 -13.79 13.37
N THR A 156 4.24 -13.22 13.85
CA THR A 156 4.70 -11.91 13.41
C THR A 156 5.77 -12.09 12.36
N THR A 157 5.52 -11.54 11.18
CA THR A 157 6.44 -11.62 10.04
C THR A 157 7.29 -10.37 9.95
N VAL A 158 8.61 -10.54 9.88
CA VAL A 158 9.58 -9.45 9.81
C VAL A 158 10.40 -9.61 8.52
N ALA A 159 10.39 -8.56 7.70
CA ALA A 159 11.20 -8.48 6.51
C ALA A 159 12.65 -8.12 6.86
N TYR A 160 13.59 -8.50 6.00
CA TYR A 160 14.99 -8.12 6.11
C TYR A 160 15.63 -7.99 4.73
N LEU A 161 16.69 -7.20 4.62
CA LEU A 161 17.46 -7.08 3.38
C LEU A 161 18.29 -8.35 3.15
N LEU A 162 17.96 -9.14 2.13
CA LEU A 162 18.87 -10.18 1.64
C LEU A 162 19.92 -9.56 0.73
N HIS A 163 21.19 -9.69 1.10
CA HIS A 163 22.31 -9.26 0.25
C HIS A 163 22.76 -10.35 -0.75
N ASP A 164 22.38 -11.61 -0.53
CA ASP A 164 22.74 -12.76 -1.39
C ASP A 164 21.61 -13.81 -1.43
N ILE A 165 21.22 -14.21 -2.63
CA ILE A 165 20.17 -15.22 -2.91
C ILE A 165 20.64 -16.67 -2.71
N ASN A 166 21.95 -16.91 -2.54
CA ASN A 166 22.52 -18.25 -2.32
C ASN A 166 22.75 -18.61 -0.84
N TYR A 167 22.25 -17.80 0.10
CA TYR A 167 22.54 -17.99 1.52
C TYR A 167 21.71 -19.15 2.13
N LYS A 168 22.39 -20.26 2.44
CA LYS A 168 21.82 -21.41 3.17
C LYS A 168 21.60 -21.05 4.65
N PHE A 169 20.53 -21.57 5.25
CA PHE A 169 20.02 -21.30 6.61
C PHE A 169 20.97 -20.51 7.53
N PRO A 170 20.69 -19.22 7.81
CA PRO A 170 21.55 -18.40 8.66
C PRO A 170 21.60 -18.94 10.09
N SER A 171 22.76 -18.86 10.74
CA SER A 171 22.88 -19.07 12.19
C SER A 171 22.04 -18.03 12.95
N TYR A 172 21.79 -18.24 14.24
CA TYR A 172 21.07 -17.24 15.05
C TYR A 172 21.73 -15.86 14.98
N GLU A 173 23.06 -15.83 15.04
CA GLU A 173 23.85 -14.61 14.94
C GLU A 173 23.61 -13.90 13.60
N ALA A 174 23.64 -14.64 12.49
CA ALA A 174 23.36 -14.08 11.16
C ALA A 174 21.91 -13.57 11.04
N VAL A 175 20.93 -14.25 11.66
CA VAL A 175 19.54 -13.75 11.73
C VAL A 175 19.49 -12.41 12.46
N MET A 176 20.17 -12.29 13.60
CA MET A 176 20.18 -11.05 14.38
C MET A 176 20.88 -9.91 13.64
N GLU A 177 21.97 -10.18 12.93
CA GLU A 177 22.65 -9.19 12.08
C GLU A 177 21.74 -8.69 10.95
N LEU A 178 20.99 -9.58 10.30
CA LEU A 178 20.04 -9.21 9.24
C LEU A 178 18.88 -8.37 9.78
N LEU A 179 18.36 -8.71 10.97
CA LEU A 179 17.31 -7.95 11.63
C LEU A 179 17.78 -6.56 12.10
N GLU A 180 19.02 -6.44 12.57
CA GLU A 180 19.65 -5.16 12.93
C GLU A 180 19.93 -4.30 11.69
N ALA A 181 20.30 -4.91 10.57
CA ALA A 181 20.47 -4.22 9.29
C ALA A 181 19.14 -3.64 8.77
N GLY A 182 18.01 -4.25 9.13
CA GLY A 182 16.67 -3.79 8.83
C GLY A 182 16.16 -4.19 7.45
N PHE A 183 15.15 -3.45 6.99
CA PHE A 183 14.49 -3.61 5.70
C PHE A 183 14.20 -2.23 5.08
N VAL A 184 13.74 -2.21 3.83
CA VAL A 184 13.31 -0.97 3.19
C VAL A 184 11.84 -1.01 2.83
N VAL A 185 11.21 0.16 2.83
CA VAL A 185 9.86 0.37 2.29
C VAL A 185 9.87 1.52 1.32
N GLY A 186 9.10 1.41 0.24
CA GLY A 186 8.93 2.48 -0.74
C GLY A 186 7.82 3.44 -0.33
N TRP A 187 7.97 4.72 -0.65
CA TRP A 187 6.93 5.73 -0.44
C TRP A 187 6.64 6.46 -1.76
N SER A 188 5.39 6.87 -1.97
CA SER A 188 5.00 7.70 -3.11
C SER A 188 3.67 8.38 -2.78
N LEU A 189 3.64 9.70 -2.96
CA LEU A 189 2.42 10.48 -2.80
C LEU A 189 1.39 10.07 -3.86
N GLU A 190 1.81 9.85 -5.11
CA GLU A 190 0.90 9.42 -6.17
C GLU A 190 0.27 8.05 -5.87
N CYS A 191 1.06 7.08 -5.40
CA CYS A 191 0.54 5.76 -5.04
C CYS A 191 -0.34 5.79 -3.81
N ARG A 192 0.01 6.60 -2.80
CA ARG A 192 -0.84 6.80 -1.63
C ARG A 192 -2.20 7.36 -2.05
N ASP A 193 -2.21 8.44 -2.82
CA ASP A 193 -3.44 9.11 -3.28
C ASP A 193 -4.29 8.17 -4.14
N CYS A 194 -3.63 7.39 -5.01
CA CYS A 194 -4.28 6.35 -5.79
C CYS A 194 -4.92 5.25 -4.91
N SER A 195 -4.20 4.80 -3.89
CA SER A 195 -4.69 3.78 -2.94
C SER A 195 -5.86 4.30 -2.11
N LEU A 196 -5.82 5.57 -1.68
CA LEU A 196 -6.93 6.25 -1.01
C LEU A 196 -8.18 6.34 -1.90
N ALA A 197 -7.98 6.49 -3.22
CA ALA A 197 -9.06 6.45 -4.21
C ALA A 197 -9.56 5.02 -4.54
N GLY A 198 -9.06 3.99 -3.83
CA GLY A 198 -9.45 2.60 -4.04
C GLY A 198 -8.98 2.00 -5.37
N LYS A 199 -7.87 2.51 -5.91
CA LYS A 199 -7.28 2.11 -7.19
C LYS A 199 -5.92 1.45 -6.99
N SER A 200 -5.44 0.76 -8.02
CA SER A 200 -4.12 0.12 -8.00
C SER A 200 -3.05 1.07 -8.51
N CYS A 201 -1.88 1.07 -7.89
CA CYS A 201 -0.74 1.86 -8.32
C CYS A 201 0.31 0.97 -8.98
N VAL A 202 0.76 1.34 -10.18
CA VAL A 202 1.81 0.63 -10.92
C VAL A 202 2.91 1.59 -11.36
N VAL A 203 4.13 1.07 -11.48
CA VAL A 203 5.28 1.84 -11.99
C VAL A 203 5.16 2.01 -13.49
N LYS A 204 5.26 3.25 -13.96
CA LYS A 204 5.30 3.60 -15.38
C LYS A 204 6.72 3.63 -15.92
N SER A 205 7.61 4.31 -15.21
CA SER A 205 9.03 4.40 -15.54
C SER A 205 9.88 4.21 -14.30
N TRP A 206 11.00 3.51 -14.51
CA TRP A 206 12.05 3.27 -13.54
C TRP A 206 13.14 4.34 -13.56
N ASP A 207 13.05 5.31 -14.49
CA ASP A 207 13.88 6.50 -14.46
C ASP A 207 13.55 7.32 -13.22
N LYS A 208 14.58 7.78 -12.50
CA LYS A 208 14.38 8.56 -11.27
C LYS A 208 14.06 10.03 -11.60
N PRO A 209 13.12 10.67 -10.88
CA PRO A 209 12.24 10.09 -9.86
C PRO A 209 11.20 9.15 -10.50
N LEU A 210 10.91 8.04 -9.82
CA LEU A 210 9.97 7.03 -10.31
C LEU A 210 8.62 7.66 -10.64
N THR A 211 8.03 7.21 -11.75
CA THR A 211 6.69 7.67 -12.15
C THR A 211 5.68 6.56 -12.01
N TYR A 212 4.48 6.91 -11.56
CA TYR A 212 3.42 5.95 -11.27
C TYR A 212 2.17 6.21 -12.09
N ILE A 213 1.42 5.15 -12.41
CA ILE A 213 0.09 5.21 -13.01
C ILE A 213 -0.92 4.64 -12.02
N CYS A 214 -2.05 5.33 -11.90
CA CYS A 214 -3.19 4.88 -11.11
C CYS A 214 -4.18 4.12 -12.01
N GLU A 215 -4.12 2.80 -11.98
CA GLU A 215 -4.99 1.92 -12.75
C GLU A 215 -6.30 1.60 -12.02
N ARG A 216 -7.38 1.40 -12.79
CA ARG A 216 -8.64 0.93 -12.22
C ARG A 216 -8.47 -0.52 -11.80
N GLU A 217 -8.62 -0.79 -10.51
CA GLU A 217 -8.65 -2.15 -9.99
C GLU A 217 -9.96 -2.80 -10.47
N TYR A 218 -9.87 -3.81 -11.35
CA TYR A 218 -11.02 -4.69 -11.62
C TYR A 218 -11.22 -5.62 -10.42
N LYS A 219 -11.79 -5.12 -9.33
CA LYS A 219 -12.24 -5.98 -8.24
C LYS A 219 -13.51 -6.71 -8.67
N LEU A 220 -13.36 -7.85 -9.31
CA LEU A 220 -14.48 -8.75 -9.53
C LEU A 220 -14.91 -9.30 -8.15
N THR A 221 -16.04 -8.81 -7.65
CA THR A 221 -16.60 -9.30 -6.37
C THR A 221 -16.88 -10.81 -6.47
N ARG A 222 -16.79 -11.56 -5.36
CA ARG A 222 -17.07 -13.01 -5.33
C ARG A 222 -18.42 -13.36 -5.98
N THR A 223 -19.40 -12.47 -5.82
CA THR A 223 -20.71 -12.51 -6.48
C THR A 223 -20.64 -12.35 -8.00
N GLN A 224 -19.87 -11.38 -8.51
CA GLN A 224 -19.68 -11.21 -9.96
C GLN A 224 -18.89 -12.35 -10.58
N GLY A 225 -17.89 -12.91 -9.87
CA GLY A 225 -17.18 -14.12 -10.31
C GLY A 225 -18.10 -15.32 -10.46
N ASN A 226 -18.97 -15.56 -9.47
CA ASN A 226 -19.94 -16.65 -9.53
C ASN A 226 -20.94 -16.50 -10.69
N LEU A 227 -21.38 -15.27 -10.98
CA LEU A 227 -22.28 -14.97 -12.11
C LEU A 227 -21.63 -15.26 -13.47
N ILE A 228 -20.35 -14.90 -13.63
CA ILE A 228 -19.60 -15.18 -14.86
C ILE A 228 -19.42 -16.70 -15.05
N ILE A 229 -19.06 -17.42 -13.98
CA ILE A 229 -18.91 -18.88 -14.03
C ILE A 229 -20.26 -19.54 -14.38
N ALA A 230 -21.36 -19.11 -13.76
CA ALA A 230 -22.69 -19.62 -14.07
C ALA A 230 -23.07 -19.38 -15.54
N GLY A 231 -22.77 -18.20 -16.07
CA GLY A 231 -23.01 -17.87 -17.48
C GLY A 231 -22.25 -18.79 -18.45
N ILE A 232 -20.97 -19.07 -18.15
CA ILE A 232 -20.14 -19.98 -18.98
C ILE A 232 -20.70 -21.41 -18.96
N VAL A 233 -21.07 -21.91 -17.78
CA VAL A 233 -21.62 -23.27 -17.63
C VAL A 233 -22.95 -23.42 -18.38
N VAL A 234 -23.86 -22.46 -18.22
CA VAL A 234 -25.17 -22.47 -18.89
C VAL A 234 -24.99 -22.36 -20.41
N GLY A 235 -24.13 -21.44 -20.88
CA GLY A 235 -23.82 -21.30 -22.30
C GLY A 235 -23.23 -22.57 -22.91
N GLY A 236 -22.30 -23.22 -22.21
CA GLY A 236 -21.70 -24.48 -22.64
C GLY A 236 -22.71 -25.62 -22.76
N LEU A 237 -23.64 -25.74 -21.79
CA LEU A 237 -24.70 -26.74 -21.82
C LEU A 237 -25.66 -26.51 -23.00
N ILE A 238 -26.05 -25.26 -23.26
CA ILE A 238 -26.91 -24.91 -24.40
C ILE A 238 -26.20 -25.25 -25.71
N ALA A 239 -24.93 -24.87 -25.87
CA ALA A 239 -24.16 -25.17 -27.07
C ALA A 239 -24.03 -26.68 -27.30
N LEU A 240 -23.80 -27.46 -26.25
CA LEU A 240 -23.73 -28.93 -26.34
C LEU A 240 -25.06 -29.54 -26.81
N LEU A 241 -26.19 -29.08 -26.26
CA LEU A 241 -27.52 -29.55 -26.68
C LEU A 241 -27.82 -29.23 -28.14
N VAL A 242 -27.43 -28.04 -28.61
CA VAL A 242 -27.58 -27.64 -30.01
C VAL A 242 -26.74 -28.54 -30.93
N ILE A 243 -25.48 -28.82 -30.55
CA ILE A 243 -24.61 -29.72 -31.31
C ILE A 243 -25.22 -31.13 -31.39
N ILE A 244 -25.71 -31.66 -30.27
CA ILE A 244 -26.37 -32.98 -30.22
C ILE A 244 -27.60 -32.99 -31.13
N ALA A 245 -28.44 -31.97 -31.08
CA ALA A 245 -29.64 -31.88 -31.93
C ALA A 245 -29.29 -31.85 -33.43
N ILE A 246 -28.25 -31.10 -33.80
CA ILE A 246 -27.73 -31.05 -35.17
C ILE A 246 -27.22 -32.43 -35.61
N LEU A 247 -26.43 -33.10 -34.77
CA LEU A 247 -25.93 -34.46 -35.07
C LEU A 247 -27.08 -35.45 -35.24
N VAL A 248 -28.08 -35.42 -34.35
CA VAL A 248 -29.27 -36.28 -34.45
C VAL A 248 -30.05 -36.00 -35.74
N PHE A 249 -30.21 -34.73 -36.12
CA PHE A 249 -30.86 -34.35 -37.38
C PHE A 249 -30.11 -34.93 -38.59
N PHE A 250 -28.78 -34.77 -38.64
CA PHE A 250 -27.98 -35.33 -39.73
C PHE A 250 -28.00 -36.86 -39.76
N VAL A 251 -27.92 -37.53 -38.61
CA VAL A 251 -28.02 -38.99 -38.52
C VAL A 251 -29.40 -39.47 -38.97
N ARG A 252 -30.49 -38.82 -38.55
CA ARG A 252 -31.85 -39.14 -39.01
C ARG A 252 -31.98 -38.94 -40.51
N LYS A 253 -31.53 -37.80 -41.04
CA LYS A 253 -31.53 -37.50 -42.48
C LYS A 253 -30.72 -38.52 -43.27
N TYR A 254 -29.56 -38.94 -42.76
CA TYR A 254 -28.71 -39.95 -43.38
C TYR A 254 -29.38 -41.32 -43.39
N ARG A 255 -29.98 -41.75 -42.26
CA ARG A 255 -30.74 -43.01 -42.18
C ARG A 255 -31.94 -43.01 -43.13
N THR A 256 -32.72 -41.93 -43.20
CA THR A 256 -33.85 -41.82 -44.12
C THR A 256 -33.40 -41.93 -45.58
N ARG A 257 -32.31 -41.26 -45.97
CA ARG A 257 -31.74 -41.38 -47.33
C ARG A 257 -31.24 -42.79 -47.65
N ARG A 258 -30.57 -43.45 -46.70
CA ARG A 258 -30.08 -44.83 -46.88
C ARG A 258 -31.23 -45.84 -46.99
N ASN A 259 -32.28 -45.67 -46.19
CA ASN A 259 -33.46 -46.52 -46.27
C ASN A 259 -34.20 -46.31 -47.59
N ALA A 260 -34.24 -45.07 -48.11
CA ALA A 260 -34.80 -44.76 -49.42
C ALA A 260 -33.97 -45.36 -50.58
N SER A 261 -32.63 -45.36 -50.52
CA SER A 261 -31.79 -45.98 -51.55
C SER A 261 -31.86 -47.51 -51.52
N SER A 262 -32.00 -48.12 -50.34
CA SER A 262 -32.18 -49.57 -50.17
C SER A 262 -33.52 -50.08 -50.73
N SER A 263 -34.55 -49.24 -50.81
CA SER A 263 -35.84 -49.59 -51.42
C SER A 263 -35.86 -49.46 -52.94
N THR A 264 -34.94 -48.71 -53.55
CA THR A 264 -34.86 -48.53 -55.01
C THR A 264 -34.00 -49.59 -55.69
N GLU A 265 -33.09 -50.25 -54.96
CA GLU A 265 -32.22 -51.33 -55.48
C GLU A 265 -32.88 -52.73 -55.44
N LYS A 266 -34.10 -52.83 -54.91
CA LYS A 266 -34.88 -54.09 -54.79
C LYS A 266 -36.05 -54.21 -55.78
N ASN A 267 -36.21 -53.29 -56.72
CA ASN A 267 -37.18 -53.35 -57.82
C ASN A 267 -36.47 -53.44 -59.16
#